data_AF-A0A8S2V095-F1
#
_entry.id   AF-A0A8S2V095-F1
#
_cell.length_a   1.000
_cell.length_b   1.000
_cell.length_c   1.000
_cell.angle_alpha   90.00
_cell.angle_beta   90.00
_cell.angle_gamma   90.00
#
_symmetry.space_group_name_H-M   'P 1'
#
loop_
_entity.id
_entity.type
_entity.pdbx_description
1 polymer ?
#
loop_
_entity_poly.entity_id
_entity_poly.type
_entity_poly.pdbx_seq_one_letter_code
_entity_poly.pdbx_strand_id
1 'polypeptide(L)'
;GNFAAINAMRFANKPVGEYLPRLQILIYPLLQLFDVMLPSYLTPHYIFFPYTVDYTLSAYLNQKIDPSIYANNHTTVNQKKHYRKYVDWSLIPSKYRTIYKHPITDDNDGYSSLIENAKAVLTPEISPLLVDDEQLTKLPRTYMLSVGHDSLRDEIFIYAGRLKRLGVPIVHNHYENTFHASLTFLHGAFSLDIAHQMMGDLVKYVKANL
;
A
#
# COMPACT_ATOMS: atom_id res chain seq x y z
N GLY A 1 -2.72 -7.86 3.01
CA GLY A 1 -2.80 -6.58 3.74
C GLY A 1 -4.04 -5.74 3.42
N ASN A 2 -4.40 -5.56 2.14
CA ASN A 2 -5.46 -4.64 1.69
C ASN A 2 -6.81 -4.78 2.44
N PHE A 3 -7.42 -5.96 2.41
CA PHE A 3 -8.69 -6.21 3.11
C PHE A 3 -8.63 -5.95 4.62
N ALA A 4 -7.50 -6.20 5.27
CA ALA A 4 -7.34 -5.92 6.70
C ALA A 4 -7.41 -4.40 6.98
N ALA A 5 -6.77 -3.60 6.12
CA ALA A 5 -6.84 -2.13 6.22
C ALA A 5 -8.27 -1.61 6.00
N ILE A 6 -8.96 -2.12 4.97
CA ILE A 6 -10.35 -1.76 4.67
C ILE A 6 -11.28 -2.12 5.84
N ASN A 7 -11.14 -3.33 6.40
CA ASN A 7 -11.97 -3.75 7.51
C ASN A 7 -11.70 -2.94 8.78
N ALA A 8 -10.44 -2.64 9.11
CA ALA A 8 -10.12 -1.80 10.25
C ALA A 8 -10.78 -0.41 10.15
N MET A 9 -10.75 0.21 8.97
CA MET A 9 -11.45 1.48 8.72
C MET A 9 -12.97 1.33 8.84
N ARG A 10 -13.54 0.25 8.29
CA ARG A 10 -14.99 -0.01 8.41
C ARG A 10 -15.42 -0.16 9.86
N PHE A 11 -14.70 -0.92 10.67
CA PHE A 11 -14.98 -1.04 12.10
C PHE A 11 -14.81 0.28 12.85
N ALA A 12 -13.80 1.07 12.48
CA ALA A 12 -13.56 2.38 13.10
C ALA A 12 -14.68 3.41 12.77
N ASN A 13 -15.25 3.35 11.57
CA ASN A 13 -16.30 4.28 11.12
C ASN A 13 -17.72 3.82 11.49
N LYS A 14 -17.98 2.51 11.41
CA LYS A 14 -19.28 1.88 11.67
C LYS A 14 -19.05 0.64 12.54
N PRO A 15 -18.88 0.82 13.87
CA PRO A 15 -18.75 -0.30 14.78
C PRO A 15 -19.94 -1.24 14.64
N VAL A 16 -19.69 -2.53 14.41
CA VAL A 16 -20.74 -3.55 14.42
C VAL A 16 -20.74 -4.19 15.80
N GLY A 17 -21.65 -3.74 16.65
CA GLY A 17 -21.68 -4.12 18.07
C GLY A 17 -20.61 -3.41 18.89
N GLU A 18 -20.24 -4.00 20.02
CA GLU A 18 -19.31 -3.40 21.00
C GLU A 18 -17.83 -3.71 20.71
N TYR A 19 -17.55 -4.57 19.72
CA TYR A 19 -16.21 -5.07 19.48
C TYR A 19 -15.49 -4.27 18.39
N LEU A 20 -14.36 -3.67 18.76
CA LEU A 20 -13.43 -3.02 17.85
C LEU A 20 -12.12 -3.80 17.76
N PRO A 21 -11.48 -3.85 16.58
CA PRO A 21 -10.16 -4.46 16.45
C PRO A 21 -9.16 -3.79 17.41
N ARG A 22 -8.50 -4.58 18.27
CA ARG A 22 -7.47 -4.06 19.18
C ARG A 22 -6.17 -3.69 18.45
N LEU A 23 -5.85 -4.43 17.39
CA LEU A 23 -4.66 -4.29 16.57
C LEU A 23 -5.01 -4.36 15.09
N GLN A 24 -4.26 -3.63 14.28
CA GLN A 24 -4.22 -3.77 12.83
C GLN A 24 -2.83 -4.28 12.43
N ILE A 25 -2.75 -5.42 11.74
CA ILE A 25 -1.48 -6.01 11.28
C ILE A 25 -1.51 -6.06 9.76
N LEU A 26 -0.62 -5.30 9.13
CA LEU A 26 -0.54 -5.17 7.67
C LEU A 26 0.81 -5.69 7.17
N ILE A 27 0.77 -6.81 6.47
CA ILE A 27 1.93 -7.44 5.83
C ILE A 27 1.79 -7.24 4.32
N TYR A 28 2.78 -6.57 3.72
CA TYR A 28 2.82 -6.21 2.29
C TYR A 28 1.46 -5.67 1.75
N PRO A 29 0.80 -4.69 2.40
CA PRO A 29 -0.52 -4.27 1.96
C PRO A 29 -0.44 -3.49 0.64
N LEU A 30 -1.23 -3.89 -0.36
CA LEU A 30 -1.68 -3.00 -1.43
C LEU A 30 -2.65 -1.99 -0.81
N LEU A 31 -2.40 -0.70 -0.98
CA LEU A 31 -3.14 0.38 -0.32
C LEU A 31 -3.72 1.40 -1.31
N GLN A 32 -3.26 1.46 -2.55
CA GLN A 32 -3.69 2.46 -3.50
C GLN A 32 -3.46 2.06 -4.96
N LEU A 33 -4.37 2.52 -5.82
CA LEU A 33 -4.33 2.33 -7.28
C LEU A 33 -4.50 3.66 -8.03
N PHE A 34 -4.25 4.78 -7.35
CA PHE A 34 -4.29 6.14 -7.90
C PHE A 34 -3.02 6.47 -8.67
N ASP A 35 -1.86 6.34 -8.00
CA ASP A 35 -0.57 6.73 -8.53
C ASP A 35 0.33 5.52 -8.71
N VAL A 36 0.26 4.89 -9.88
CA VAL A 36 1.09 3.73 -10.21
C VAL A 36 2.44 4.14 -10.81
N MET A 37 2.76 5.44 -10.76
CA MET A 37 4.06 6.01 -11.11
C MET A 37 5.01 6.10 -9.90
N LEU A 38 4.61 5.60 -8.72
CA LEU A 38 5.53 5.52 -7.57
C LEU A 38 6.84 4.80 -7.95
N PRO A 39 8.01 5.23 -7.42
CA PRO A 39 9.28 4.62 -7.76
C PRO A 39 9.33 3.10 -7.61
N SER A 40 8.72 2.56 -6.56
CA SER A 40 8.60 1.12 -6.37
C SER A 40 7.79 0.43 -7.46
N TYR A 41 6.76 1.02 -8.05
CA TYR A 41 6.02 0.37 -9.13
C TYR A 41 6.81 0.24 -10.44
N LEU A 42 7.71 1.18 -10.70
CA LEU A 42 8.47 1.24 -11.95
C LEU A 42 9.87 0.61 -11.86
N THR A 43 10.36 0.36 -10.65
CA THR A 43 11.63 -0.34 -10.45
C THR A 43 11.42 -1.82 -10.76
N PRO A 44 12.27 -2.47 -11.58
CA PRO A 44 12.20 -3.91 -11.77
C PRO A 44 12.40 -4.65 -10.44
N HIS A 45 11.52 -5.62 -10.16
CA HIS A 45 11.62 -6.46 -8.96
C HIS A 45 11.85 -7.92 -9.32
N TYR A 46 12.42 -8.66 -8.38
CA TYR A 46 12.45 -10.12 -8.46
C TYR A 46 11.05 -10.66 -8.19
N ILE A 47 10.37 -11.05 -9.26
CA ILE A 47 9.01 -11.59 -9.22
C ILE A 47 9.11 -13.08 -8.87
N PHE A 48 9.14 -13.40 -7.58
CA PHE A 48 9.01 -14.79 -7.12
C PHE A 48 7.56 -15.29 -7.28
N PHE A 49 6.59 -14.37 -7.19
CA PHE A 49 5.17 -14.58 -7.49
C PHE A 49 4.74 -13.53 -8.52
N PRO A 50 4.06 -13.89 -9.61
CA PRO A 50 3.62 -12.94 -10.63
C PRO A 50 2.50 -12.04 -10.07
N TYR A 51 2.88 -10.91 -9.45
CA TYR A 51 1.95 -9.85 -9.08
C TYR A 51 2.45 -8.53 -9.69
N THR A 52 1.87 -8.15 -10.82
CA THR A 52 1.99 -6.80 -11.36
C THR A 52 0.74 -6.00 -11.00
N VAL A 53 0.80 -4.67 -11.11
CA VAL A 53 -0.37 -3.82 -10.81
C VAL A 53 -1.53 -4.14 -11.75
N ASP A 54 -1.23 -4.30 -13.05
CA ASP A 54 -2.21 -4.69 -14.06
C ASP A 54 -2.79 -6.08 -13.79
N TYR A 55 -1.97 -7.08 -13.41
CA TYR A 55 -2.47 -8.40 -13.05
C TYR A 55 -3.40 -8.35 -11.82
N THR A 56 -3.00 -7.59 -10.79
CA THR A 56 -3.77 -7.45 -9.55
C THR A 56 -5.09 -6.76 -9.82
N LEU A 57 -5.07 -5.63 -10.53
CA LEU A 57 -6.27 -4.92 -10.98
C LEU A 57 -7.15 -5.80 -11.85
N SER A 58 -6.55 -6.60 -12.75
CA SER A 58 -7.30 -7.52 -13.59
C SER A 58 -8.06 -8.57 -12.78
N ALA A 59 -7.43 -9.13 -11.76
CA ALA A 59 -8.06 -10.08 -10.85
C ALA A 59 -9.18 -9.42 -10.03
N TYR A 60 -8.97 -8.20 -9.53
CA TYR A 60 -9.94 -7.46 -8.72
C TYR A 60 -11.17 -7.01 -9.51
N LEU A 61 -10.96 -6.55 -10.74
CA LEU A 61 -12.02 -5.98 -11.59
C LEU A 61 -12.64 -7.01 -12.55
N ASN A 62 -12.06 -8.20 -12.64
CA ASN A 62 -12.41 -9.22 -13.63
C ASN A 62 -12.37 -8.67 -15.07
N GLN A 63 -11.34 -7.86 -15.37
CA GLN A 63 -11.16 -7.18 -16.66
C GLN A 63 -9.68 -7.12 -17.04
N LYS A 64 -9.36 -7.20 -18.34
CA LYS A 64 -7.96 -6.99 -18.77
C LYS A 64 -7.60 -5.52 -18.63
N ILE A 65 -6.49 -5.24 -17.94
CA ILE A 65 -6.03 -3.87 -17.74
C ILE A 65 -5.01 -3.49 -18.81
N ASP A 66 -5.19 -2.29 -19.35
CA ASP A 66 -4.28 -1.73 -20.34
C ASP A 66 -2.97 -1.29 -19.67
N PRO A 67 -1.79 -1.67 -20.19
CA PRO A 67 -0.50 -1.27 -19.60
C PRO A 67 -0.29 0.25 -19.51
N SER A 68 -1.04 1.07 -20.26
CA SER A 68 -0.95 2.53 -20.14
C SER A 68 -1.38 3.06 -18.76
N ILE A 69 -1.97 2.23 -17.89
CA ILE A 69 -2.12 2.59 -16.47
C ILE A 69 -0.79 3.02 -15.85
N TYR A 70 0.35 2.47 -16.25
CA TYR A 70 1.68 2.77 -15.68
C TYR A 70 2.15 4.21 -15.93
N ALA A 71 1.41 4.99 -16.73
CA ALA A 71 1.57 6.43 -16.91
C ALA A 71 0.48 7.25 -16.19
N ASN A 72 -0.26 6.65 -15.25
CA ASN A 72 -1.44 7.20 -14.60
C ASN A 72 -2.55 7.65 -15.60
N ASN A 73 -2.61 7.04 -16.79
CA ASN A 73 -3.61 7.36 -17.82
C ASN A 73 -5.02 6.86 -17.50
N HIS A 74 -5.25 6.37 -16.28
CA HIS A 74 -6.56 6.00 -15.75
C HIS A 74 -7.15 7.08 -14.82
N THR A 75 -6.57 8.28 -14.81
CA THR A 75 -7.01 9.41 -13.97
C THR A 75 -7.12 10.71 -14.76
N THR A 76 -8.06 11.58 -14.37
CA THR A 76 -8.17 12.97 -14.86
C THR A 76 -7.26 13.91 -14.08
N VAL A 77 -6.97 15.09 -14.65
CA VAL A 77 -6.27 16.19 -13.97
C VAL A 77 -6.94 16.55 -12.64
N ASN A 78 -8.27 16.57 -12.60
CA ASN A 78 -9.03 16.89 -11.39
C ASN A 78 -8.87 15.81 -10.32
N GLN A 79 -8.92 14.52 -10.70
CA GLN A 79 -8.65 13.41 -9.79
C GLN A 79 -7.21 13.46 -9.27
N LYS A 80 -6.22 13.73 -10.14
CA LYS A 80 -4.82 13.88 -9.74
C LYS A 80 -4.65 14.98 -8.69
N LYS A 81 -5.17 16.18 -8.95
CA LYS A 81 -5.17 17.30 -8.00
C LYS A 81 -5.86 16.95 -6.68
N HIS A 82 -6.98 16.23 -6.74
CA HIS A 82 -7.73 15.84 -5.56
C HIS A 82 -6.99 14.80 -4.69
N TYR A 83 -6.45 13.74 -5.30
CA TYR A 83 -5.87 12.63 -4.56
C TYR A 83 -4.40 12.82 -4.18
N ARG A 84 -3.68 13.75 -4.81
CA ARG A 84 -2.24 14.00 -4.53
C ARG A 84 -1.93 14.29 -3.07
N LYS A 85 -2.87 14.93 -2.34
CA LYS A 85 -2.75 15.17 -0.90
C LYS A 85 -2.64 13.88 -0.06
N TYR A 86 -3.19 12.77 -0.54
CA TYR A 86 -3.16 11.47 0.13
C TYR A 86 -1.92 10.65 -0.22
N VAL A 87 -1.38 10.85 -1.43
CA VAL A 87 -0.21 10.13 -1.96
C VAL A 87 0.97 11.10 -2.08
N ASP A 88 1.48 11.48 -0.91
CA ASP A 88 2.56 12.43 -0.73
C ASP A 88 3.92 11.73 -0.80
N TRP A 89 4.64 11.96 -1.90
CA TRP A 89 5.95 11.34 -2.15
C TRP A 89 7.01 11.77 -1.15
N SER A 90 6.87 12.91 -0.46
CA SER A 90 7.84 13.36 0.53
C SER A 90 7.99 12.39 1.71
N LEU A 91 6.97 11.57 1.96
CA LEU A 91 6.97 10.50 2.95
C LEU A 91 7.80 9.28 2.56
N ILE A 92 8.18 9.17 1.28
CA ILE A 92 9.06 8.10 0.82
C ILE A 92 10.51 8.46 1.20
N PRO A 93 11.29 7.53 1.78
CA PRO A 93 12.71 7.76 2.03
C PRO A 93 13.44 8.27 0.78
N SER A 94 14.29 9.29 0.92
CA SER A 94 14.94 9.98 -0.21
C SER A 94 15.72 9.04 -1.14
N LYS A 95 16.36 8.01 -0.58
CA LYS A 95 17.10 6.98 -1.34
C LYS A 95 16.25 6.23 -2.37
N TYR A 96 14.93 6.18 -2.19
CA TYR A 96 14.00 5.48 -3.08
C TYR A 96 13.37 6.40 -4.14
N ARG A 97 13.53 7.73 -4.02
CA ARG A 97 12.92 8.72 -4.91
C ARG A 97 13.77 9.05 -6.14
N THR A 98 14.74 8.22 -6.49
CA THR A 98 15.82 8.57 -7.43
C THR A 98 15.50 8.31 -8.90
N ILE A 99 14.39 7.62 -9.21
CA ILE A 99 14.14 7.17 -10.59
C ILE A 99 13.79 8.33 -11.54
N TYR A 100 13.22 9.41 -11.02
CA TYR A 100 12.81 10.57 -11.82
C TYR A 100 13.87 11.66 -11.78
N LYS A 101 14.41 11.99 -12.95
CA LYS A 101 15.34 13.12 -13.13
C LYS A 101 14.61 14.48 -13.16
N HIS A 102 13.32 14.47 -13.47
CA HIS A 102 12.47 15.65 -13.56
C HIS A 102 11.19 15.43 -12.75
N PRO A 103 10.60 16.50 -12.18
CA PRO A 103 9.29 16.40 -11.54
C PRO A 103 8.24 15.87 -12.52
N ILE A 104 7.41 14.95 -12.03
CA ILE A 104 6.22 14.49 -12.77
C ILE A 104 5.16 15.58 -12.62
N THR A 105 4.46 15.89 -13.71
CA THR A 105 3.35 16.84 -13.67
C THR A 105 2.00 16.13 -13.86
N ASP A 106 0.98 16.67 -13.21
CA ASP A 106 -0.39 16.14 -13.20
C ASP A 106 -1.29 16.89 -14.21
N ASP A 107 -0.72 17.33 -15.34
CA ASP A 107 -1.32 18.34 -16.22
C ASP A 107 -2.19 17.76 -17.34
N ASN A 108 -2.09 16.46 -17.60
CA ASN A 108 -2.81 15.79 -18.69
C ASN A 108 -3.85 14.81 -18.18
N ASP A 109 -5.00 14.78 -18.84
CA ASP A 109 -6.00 13.73 -18.66
C ASP A 109 -5.49 12.41 -19.25
N GLY A 110 -5.94 11.31 -18.63
CA GLY A 110 -5.76 9.97 -19.16
C GLY A 110 -6.72 9.61 -20.29
N TYR A 111 -6.80 8.31 -20.60
CA TYR A 111 -7.71 7.78 -21.61
C TYR A 111 -9.10 7.56 -21.03
N SER A 112 -10.14 8.03 -21.72
CA SER A 112 -11.53 8.00 -21.24
C SER A 112 -12.00 6.60 -20.83
N SER A 113 -11.61 5.55 -21.57
CA SER A 113 -11.94 4.16 -21.24
C SER A 113 -11.32 3.69 -19.93
N LEU A 114 -10.08 4.09 -19.65
CA LEU A 114 -9.39 3.72 -18.40
C LEU A 114 -9.89 4.53 -17.22
N ILE A 115 -10.20 5.81 -17.44
CA ILE A 115 -10.80 6.68 -16.43
C ILE A 115 -12.13 6.09 -15.93
N GLU A 116 -12.98 5.59 -16.84
CA GLU A 116 -14.24 4.98 -16.45
C GLU A 116 -14.02 3.72 -15.59
N ASN A 117 -13.14 2.82 -16.02
CA ASN A 117 -12.83 1.59 -15.30
C ASN A 117 -12.20 1.87 -13.92
N ALA A 118 -11.39 2.91 -13.81
CA ALA A 118 -10.69 3.25 -12.58
C ALA A 118 -11.60 3.79 -11.46
N LYS A 119 -12.81 4.28 -11.77
CA LYS A 119 -13.75 4.75 -10.74
C LYS A 119 -14.01 3.71 -9.65
N ALA A 120 -13.96 2.43 -9.99
CA ALA A 120 -14.17 1.33 -9.05
C ALA A 120 -13.01 1.14 -8.05
N VAL A 121 -11.79 1.59 -8.39
CA VAL A 121 -10.58 1.37 -7.56
C VAL A 121 -10.06 2.63 -6.89
N LEU A 122 -10.49 3.80 -7.34
CA LEU A 122 -10.15 5.10 -6.74
C LEU A 122 -11.06 5.46 -5.55
N THR A 123 -11.46 4.46 -4.77
CA THR A 123 -12.29 4.61 -3.58
C THR A 123 -11.58 4.04 -2.35
N PRO A 124 -11.82 4.56 -1.14
CA PRO A 124 -11.24 4.02 0.09
C PRO A 124 -11.56 2.53 0.35
N GLU A 125 -12.62 2.00 -0.25
CA GLU A 125 -13.02 0.59 -0.15
C GLU A 125 -12.10 -0.37 -0.92
N ILE A 126 -11.29 0.14 -1.84
CA ILE A 126 -10.29 -0.64 -2.60
C ILE A 126 -8.89 -0.08 -2.38
N SER A 127 -8.77 1.24 -2.40
CA SER A 127 -7.54 2.01 -2.17
C SER A 127 -7.59 2.72 -0.80
N PRO A 128 -7.36 2.00 0.32
CA PRO A 128 -7.45 2.56 1.67
C PRO A 128 -6.50 3.74 1.96
N LEU A 129 -5.46 3.95 1.14
CA LEU A 129 -4.64 5.15 1.22
C LEU A 129 -5.40 6.42 0.82
N LEU A 130 -6.46 6.33 0.00
CA LEU A 130 -7.20 7.50 -0.51
C LEU A 130 -8.26 8.03 0.47
N VAL A 131 -8.17 7.63 1.73
CA VAL A 131 -9.10 8.03 2.78
C VAL A 131 -8.66 9.33 3.46
N ASP A 132 -9.62 10.10 3.99
CA ASP A 132 -9.34 11.30 4.77
C ASP A 132 -8.64 11.01 6.10
N ASP A 133 -7.81 11.96 6.52
CA ASP A 133 -7.03 11.89 7.77
C ASP A 133 -7.92 11.65 9.01
N GLU A 134 -9.14 12.21 9.03
CA GLU A 134 -10.10 12.01 10.12
C GLU A 134 -10.49 10.54 10.31
N GLN A 135 -10.51 9.74 9.24
CA GLN A 135 -10.80 8.31 9.36
C GLN A 135 -9.55 7.54 9.81
N LEU A 136 -8.37 7.96 9.37
CA LEU A 136 -7.11 7.35 9.79
C LEU A 136 -6.87 7.49 11.30
N THR A 137 -7.24 8.61 11.90
CA THR A 137 -7.04 8.85 13.35
C THR A 137 -7.80 7.86 14.23
N LYS A 138 -8.85 7.23 13.69
CA LYS A 138 -9.70 6.25 14.38
C LYS A 138 -9.15 4.82 14.33
N LEU A 139 -8.06 4.59 13.59
CA LEU A 139 -7.47 3.27 13.44
C LEU A 139 -6.82 2.78 14.75
N PRO A 140 -6.86 1.47 15.01
CA PRO A 140 -6.21 0.90 16.17
C PRO A 140 -4.69 0.92 16.02
N ARG A 141 -3.98 0.48 17.07
CA ARG A 141 -2.52 0.32 17.02
C ARG A 141 -2.14 -0.54 15.81
N THR A 142 -1.29 0.01 14.96
CA THR A 142 -1.00 -0.57 13.65
C THR A 142 0.43 -1.08 13.60
N TYR A 143 0.59 -2.32 13.14
CA TYR A 143 1.88 -2.89 12.75
C TYR A 143 1.92 -3.01 11.23
N MET A 144 2.99 -2.51 10.62
CA MET A 144 3.23 -2.63 9.19
C MET A 144 4.57 -3.32 8.94
N LEU A 145 4.57 -4.23 7.97
CA LEU A 145 5.75 -4.89 7.47
C LEU A 145 5.88 -4.64 5.97
N SER A 146 7.02 -4.09 5.56
CA SER A 146 7.40 -3.97 4.15
C SER A 146 8.83 -4.44 3.89
N VAL A 147 9.14 -4.67 2.62
CA VAL A 147 10.44 -5.18 2.16
C VAL A 147 10.95 -4.33 1.00
N GLY A 148 12.26 -4.34 0.72
CA GLY A 148 12.86 -3.41 -0.25
C GLY A 148 12.58 -3.75 -1.72
N HIS A 149 12.59 -5.03 -2.08
CA HIS A 149 12.24 -5.52 -3.43
C HIS A 149 10.74 -5.87 -3.50
N ASP A 150 9.92 -4.83 -3.42
CA ASP A 150 8.46 -4.91 -3.49
C ASP A 150 7.90 -3.67 -4.19
N SER A 151 7.01 -3.89 -5.16
CA SER A 151 6.32 -2.81 -5.86
C SER A 151 5.39 -1.99 -4.95
N LEU A 152 4.90 -2.58 -3.86
CA LEU A 152 4.03 -1.94 -2.85
C LEU A 152 4.81 -1.12 -1.81
N ARG A 153 6.15 -1.12 -1.87
CA ARG A 153 7.00 -0.52 -0.83
C ARG A 153 6.67 0.95 -0.57
N ASP A 154 6.55 1.76 -1.62
CA ASP A 154 6.47 3.20 -1.45
C ASP A 154 5.10 3.63 -0.89
N GLU A 155 4.00 3.00 -1.30
CA GLU A 155 2.68 3.27 -0.72
C GLU A 155 2.60 2.89 0.76
N ILE A 156 3.34 1.87 1.19
CA ILE A 156 3.45 1.50 2.61
C ILE A 156 4.16 2.59 3.40
N PHE A 157 5.26 3.16 2.87
CA PHE A 157 5.93 4.30 3.51
C PHE A 157 5.00 5.52 3.61
N ILE A 158 4.24 5.82 2.56
CA ILE A 158 3.29 6.94 2.57
C ILE A 158 2.19 6.70 3.62
N TYR A 159 1.59 5.53 3.67
CA TYR A 159 0.55 5.22 4.66
C TYR A 159 1.10 5.28 6.09
N ALA A 160 2.26 4.66 6.34
CA ALA A 160 2.91 4.68 7.64
C ALA A 160 3.27 6.12 8.08
N GLY A 161 3.77 6.92 7.15
CA GLY A 161 4.07 8.33 7.37
C GLY A 161 2.84 9.14 7.73
N ARG A 162 1.70 8.93 7.04
CA ARG A 162 0.43 9.57 7.38
C ARG A 162 -0.07 9.18 8.75
N LEU A 163 -0.13 7.88 9.08
CA LEU A 163 -0.53 7.39 10.39
C LEU A 163 0.33 8.00 11.51
N LYS A 164 1.65 8.04 11.31
CA LYS A 164 2.59 8.65 12.28
C LYS A 164 2.33 10.14 12.47
N ARG A 165 2.12 10.91 11.39
CA ARG A 165 1.81 12.36 11.47
C ARG A 165 0.52 12.63 12.24
N LEU A 166 -0.45 11.73 12.13
CA LEU A 166 -1.75 11.85 12.79
C LEU A 166 -1.77 11.31 14.23
N GLY A 167 -0.63 10.85 14.76
CA GLY A 167 -0.54 10.33 16.12
C GLY A 167 -1.15 8.93 16.32
N VAL A 168 -1.49 8.23 15.24
CA VAL A 168 -1.92 6.83 15.33
C VAL A 168 -0.74 5.99 15.80
N PRO A 169 -0.86 5.17 16.87
CA PRO A 169 0.24 4.33 17.32
C PRO A 169 0.63 3.34 16.23
N ILE A 170 1.84 3.47 15.71
CA ILE A 170 2.33 2.65 14.60
C ILE A 170 3.75 2.15 14.82
N VAL A 171 3.98 0.89 14.45
CA VAL A 171 5.30 0.32 14.21
C VAL A 171 5.38 -0.07 12.74
N HIS A 172 6.35 0.49 12.02
CA HIS A 172 6.64 0.11 10.64
C HIS A 172 8.03 -0.52 10.57
N ASN A 173 8.06 -1.84 10.41
CA ASN A 173 9.29 -2.60 10.21
C ASN A 173 9.54 -2.79 8.72
N HIS A 174 10.59 -2.13 8.22
CA HIS A 174 11.04 -2.25 6.83
C HIS A 174 12.31 -3.09 6.74
N TYR A 175 12.28 -4.15 5.93
CA TYR A 175 13.42 -5.04 5.71
C TYR A 175 13.98 -4.79 4.32
N GLU A 176 15.07 -4.02 4.26
CA GLU A 176 15.65 -3.50 3.02
C GLU A 176 16.02 -4.61 2.01
N ASN A 177 16.81 -5.60 2.43
CA ASN A 177 17.50 -6.51 1.53
C ASN A 177 16.72 -7.82 1.33
N THR A 178 15.42 -7.72 1.08
CA THR A 178 14.55 -8.88 0.88
C THR A 178 13.39 -8.54 -0.06
N PHE A 179 12.61 -9.54 -0.44
CA PHE A 179 11.63 -9.50 -1.52
C PHE A 179 10.21 -9.81 -1.03
N HIS A 180 9.23 -9.44 -1.85
CA HIS A 180 7.81 -9.65 -1.55
C HIS A 180 7.50 -11.12 -1.24
N ALA A 181 6.62 -11.34 -0.27
CA ALA A 181 6.27 -12.66 0.26
C ALA A 181 7.41 -13.45 0.94
N SER A 182 8.60 -12.88 1.14
CA SER A 182 9.70 -13.55 1.87
C SER A 182 9.32 -14.07 3.26
N LEU A 183 8.32 -13.48 3.94
CA LEU A 183 7.79 -13.99 5.22
C LEU A 183 7.20 -15.41 5.13
N THR A 184 6.79 -15.90 3.96
CA THR A 184 6.18 -17.24 3.83
C THR A 184 7.21 -18.37 3.89
N PHE A 185 8.50 -18.04 3.72
CA PHE A 185 9.62 -18.99 3.71
C PHE A 185 10.09 -19.34 5.13
N LEU A 186 9.16 -19.78 5.98
CA LEU A 186 9.42 -20.14 7.38
C LEU A 186 9.82 -21.62 7.56
N HIS A 187 9.60 -22.47 6.55
CA HIS A 187 9.76 -23.91 6.69
C HIS A 187 10.28 -24.52 5.39
N GLY A 188 10.78 -25.76 5.48
CA GLY A 188 11.24 -26.54 4.33
C GLY A 188 12.63 -26.13 3.82
N ALA A 189 13.00 -26.66 2.65
CA ALA A 189 14.34 -26.48 2.08
C ALA A 189 14.67 -25.02 1.69
N PHE A 190 13.66 -24.17 1.55
CA PHE A 190 13.80 -22.75 1.23
C PHE A 190 13.57 -21.84 2.44
N SER A 191 13.63 -22.39 3.67
CA SER A 191 13.56 -21.62 4.90
C SER A 191 14.57 -20.46 4.89
N LEU A 192 14.12 -19.25 5.27
CA LEU A 192 14.96 -18.06 5.35
C LEU A 192 15.08 -17.57 6.79
N ASP A 193 16.30 -17.25 7.23
CA ASP A 193 16.55 -16.64 8.55
C ASP A 193 15.81 -15.31 8.69
N ILE A 194 15.77 -14.51 7.61
CA ILE A 194 15.04 -13.24 7.60
C ILE A 194 13.53 -13.44 7.78
N ALA A 195 12.95 -14.54 7.29
CA ALA A 195 11.54 -14.86 7.52
C ALA A 195 11.25 -15.12 9.00
N HIS A 196 12.15 -15.87 9.66
CA HIS A 196 12.06 -16.15 11.10
C HIS A 196 12.21 -14.87 11.93
N GLN A 197 13.14 -13.99 11.56
CA GLN A 197 13.28 -12.69 12.20
C GLN A 197 12.00 -11.86 12.06
N MET A 198 11.48 -11.73 10.83
CA MET A 198 10.25 -10.98 10.56
C MET A 198 9.05 -11.51 11.36
N MET A 199 8.90 -12.84 11.45
CA MET A 199 7.86 -13.47 12.25
C MET A 199 8.08 -13.26 13.75
N GLY A 200 9.33 -13.36 14.22
CA GLY A 200 9.69 -13.11 15.61
C GLY A 200 9.35 -11.69 16.06
N ASP A 201 9.67 -10.69 15.24
CA ASP A 201 9.35 -9.29 15.50
C ASP A 201 7.83 -9.04 15.52
N LEU A 202 7.08 -9.66 14.61
CA LEU A 202 5.62 -9.62 14.62
C LEU A 202 5.04 -10.26 15.89
N VAL A 203 5.48 -11.45 16.26
CA VAL A 203 5.02 -12.15 17.48
C VAL A 203 5.34 -11.33 18.72
N LYS A 204 6.53 -10.72 18.78
CA LYS A 204 6.92 -9.84 19.88
C LYS A 204 5.99 -8.63 19.97
N TYR A 205 5.68 -7.99 18.85
CA TYR A 205 4.73 -6.87 18.82
C TYR A 205 3.34 -7.30 19.30
N VAL A 206 2.83 -8.42 18.80
CA VAL A 206 1.51 -8.95 19.17
C VAL A 206 1.44 -9.25 20.68
N LYS A 207 2.43 -9.95 21.24
CA LYS A 207 2.49 -10.26 22.68
C LYS A 207 2.56 -9.02 23.58
N ALA A 208 3.16 -7.94 23.10
CA ALA A 208 3.27 -6.70 23.86
C ALA A 208 2.01 -5.83 23.82
N ASN A 209 1.07 -6.10 22.90
CA ASN A 209 -0.06 -5.21 22.62
C ASN A 209 -1.45 -5.89 22.61
N LEU A 210 -1.52 -7.22 22.62
CA LEU A 210 -2.73 -7.98 22.97
C LEU A 210 -2.86 -8.03 24.49
#